data_AF-A0A525CJQ5-F1
#
_entry.id   AF-A0A525CJQ5-F1
#
_cell.length_a   1.000
_cell.length_b   1.000
_cell.length_c   1.000
_cell.angle_alpha   90.00
_cell.angle_beta   90.00
_cell.angle_gamma   90.00
#
_symmetry.space_group_name_H-M   'P 1'
#
loop_
_entity.id
_entity.type
_entity.pdbx_description
1 polymer ?
#
loop_
_entity_poly.entity_id
_entity_poly.type
_entity_poly.pdbx_seq_one_letter_code
_entity_poly.pdbx_strand_id
1 'polypeptide(L)' 'MLFAGGAIALLIFLYSAPEETTSRMPRDENHRKFYEIKSKKEAEKLCVGCHSKGGEYPLTDTHPDPYRCLFCHKRD' A
#
# COMPACT_ATOMS: atom_id res chain seq x y z
N MET A 1 13.07 29.95 18.77
CA MET A 1 13.87 28.79 19.24
C MET A 1 13.01 27.55 19.49
N LEU A 2 11.88 27.63 20.21
CA LEU A 2 10.98 26.49 20.47
C LEU A 2 10.44 25.78 19.20
N PHE A 3 10.07 26.53 18.16
CA PHE A 3 9.61 25.96 16.89
C PHE A 3 10.69 25.11 16.19
N ALA A 4 11.94 25.59 16.18
CA ALA A 4 13.06 24.87 15.57
C ALA A 4 13.40 23.59 16.35
N GLY A 5 13.41 23.65 17.68
CA GLY A 5 13.61 22.47 18.53
C GLY A 5 12.53 21.40 18.30
N GLY A 6 11.26 21.81 18.23
CA GLY A 6 10.15 20.90 17.93
C GLY A 6 10.24 20.27 16.54
N ALA A 7 10.59 21.05 15.51
CA ALA A 7 10.76 20.55 14.15
C ALA A 7 11.89 19.51 14.06
N ILE A 8 13.03 19.76 14.71
CA ILE A 8 14.16 18.82 14.74
C ILE A 8 13.76 17.51 15.42
N ALA A 9 13.09 17.58 16.56
CA ALA A 9 12.62 16.38 17.27
C ALA A 9 11.64 15.56 16.41
N LEU A 10 10.70 16.21 15.71
CA LEU A 10 9.78 15.55 14.80
C LEU A 10 10.53 14.84 13.65
N LEU A 11 11.53 15.50 13.06
CA LEU A 11 12.32 14.92 11.98
C LEU A 11 13.14 13.70 12.45
N ILE A 12 13.77 13.77 13.63
CA ILE A 12 14.50 12.63 14.21
C ILE A 12 13.55 11.45 14.49
N PHE A 13 12.36 11.73 15.01
CA PHE A 13 11.34 10.71 15.26
C PHE A 13 10.90 10.03 13.95
N LEU A 14 10.57 10.82 12.92
CA LEU A 14 10.17 10.28 11.61
C LEU A 14 11.31 9.52 10.90
N TYR A 15 12.56 9.95 11.08
CA TYR A 15 13.74 9.24 10.56
C TYR A 15 13.95 7.87 11.22
N SER A 16 13.47 7.71 12.46
CA SER A 16 13.58 6.45 13.21
C SER A 16 12.41 5.49 12.95
N ALA A 17 11.55 5.79 11.97
CA ALA A 17 10.44 4.93 11.61
C ALA A 17 10.96 3.55 11.15
N PRO A 18 10.29 2.45 11.55
CA PRO A 18 10.69 1.11 11.14
C PRO A 18 10.52 0.91 9.62
N GLU A 19 11.19 -0.11 9.09
CA GLU A 19 11.04 -0.50 7.69
C GLU A 19 9.60 -0.88 7.35
N GLU A 20 9.24 -0.76 6.07
CA GLU A 20 7.92 -1.15 5.59
C GLU A 20 7.72 -2.67 5.73
N THR A 21 6.62 -3.07 6.37
CA THR A 21 6.29 -4.49 6.59
C THR A 21 5.27 -5.04 5.58
N THR A 22 4.65 -4.16 4.79
CA THR A 22 3.59 -4.54 3.84
C THR A 22 4.18 -5.11 2.57
N SER A 23 3.68 -6.27 2.13
CA SER A 23 4.12 -6.90 0.88
C SER A 23 3.86 -6.02 -0.34
N ARG A 24 4.82 -5.97 -1.26
CA ARG A 24 4.67 -5.28 -2.55
C ARG A 24 3.76 -6.06 -3.50
N MET A 25 3.22 -5.37 -4.51
CA MET A 25 2.45 -6.04 -5.56
C MET A 25 3.36 -7.01 -6.34
N PRO A 26 2.94 -8.27 -6.56
CA PRO A 26 3.75 -9.24 -7.30
C PRO A 26 4.02 -8.79 -8.74
N ARG A 27 5.18 -9.19 -9.27
CA ARG A 27 5.54 -9.05 -10.70
C ARG A 27 5.31 -10.37 -11.43
N ASP A 28 4.06 -10.82 -11.46
CA ASP A 28 3.64 -12.05 -12.14
C ASP A 28 2.66 -11.75 -13.29
N GLU A 29 2.26 -12.81 -14.00
CA GLU A 29 1.35 -12.69 -15.15
C GLU A 29 -0.04 -12.17 -14.78
N ASN A 30 -0.55 -12.54 -13.59
CA ASN A 30 -1.87 -12.10 -13.11
C ASN A 30 -1.87 -10.61 -12.77
N HIS A 31 -0.73 -10.09 -12.30
CA HIS A 31 -0.56 -8.71 -11.87
C HIS A 31 0.04 -7.78 -12.95
N ARG A 32 0.54 -8.34 -14.06
CA ARG A 32 1.22 -7.57 -15.12
C ARG A 32 0.39 -6.40 -15.64
N LYS A 33 -0.90 -6.61 -15.92
CA LYS A 33 -1.81 -5.57 -16.43
C LYS A 33 -1.89 -4.34 -15.51
N PHE A 34 -1.73 -4.52 -14.20
CA PHE A 34 -1.82 -3.43 -13.23
C PHE A 34 -0.58 -2.52 -13.25
N TYR A 35 0.55 -2.98 -13.81
CA TYR A 35 1.71 -2.12 -14.09
C TYR A 35 1.49 -1.19 -15.27
N GLU A 36 0.64 -1.57 -16.22
CA GLU A 36 0.36 -0.80 -17.44
C GLU A 36 -0.70 0.28 -17.21
N ILE A 37 -1.56 0.11 -16.20
CA ILE A 37 -2.57 1.11 -15.84
C ILE A 37 -1.91 2.33 -15.19
N LYS A 38 -1.97 3.48 -15.87
CA LYS A 38 -1.34 4.73 -15.38
C LYS A 38 -1.86 5.16 -14.00
N SER A 39 -3.17 5.13 -13.80
CA SER A 39 -3.80 5.56 -12.54
C SER A 39 -3.82 4.44 -11.50
N LYS A 40 -3.11 4.63 -10.36
CA LYS A 40 -3.18 3.70 -9.22
C LYS A 40 -4.62 3.50 -8.74
N LYS A 41 -5.41 4.58 -8.74
CA LYS A 41 -6.83 4.57 -8.33
C LYS A 41 -7.72 3.75 -9.27
N GLU A 42 -7.42 3.74 -10.57
CA GLU A 42 -8.19 2.89 -11.50
C GLU A 42 -7.75 1.44 -11.44
N ALA A 43 -6.44 1.19 -11.25
CA ALA A 43 -5.90 -0.15 -11.09
C ALA A 43 -6.48 -0.86 -9.85
N GLU A 44 -6.54 -0.16 -8.71
CA GLU A 44 -6.98 -0.76 -7.44
C GLU A 44 -8.46 -1.16 -7.41
N LYS A 45 -9.33 -0.56 -8.24
CA LYS A 45 -10.74 -0.97 -8.38
C LYS A 45 -10.88 -2.40 -8.89
N LEU A 46 -9.89 -2.89 -9.62
CA LEU A 46 -9.93 -4.22 -10.23
C LEU A 46 -9.40 -5.31 -9.29
N CYS A 47 -8.76 -4.94 -8.17
CA CYS A 47 -8.18 -5.90 -7.22
C CYS A 47 -9.24 -6.78 -6.55
N VAL A 48 -10.40 -6.21 -6.21
CA VAL A 48 -11.49 -6.91 -5.50
C VAL A 48 -12.14 -8.04 -6.32
N GLY A 49 -11.84 -8.12 -7.63
CA GLY A 49 -12.28 -9.23 -8.48
C GLY A 49 -11.73 -10.58 -8.01
N CYS A 50 -10.50 -10.59 -7.47
CA CYS A 50 -9.88 -11.78 -6.87
C CYS A 50 -9.71 -11.63 -5.35
N HIS A 51 -9.42 -10.41 -4.87
CA HIS A 51 -9.16 -10.09 -3.47
C HIS A 51 -10.40 -9.59 -2.73
N SER A 52 -11.38 -10.48 -2.55
CA SER A 52 -12.59 -10.22 -1.77
C SER A 52 -12.93 -11.44 -0.91
N LYS A 53 -13.84 -11.29 0.07
CA LYS A 53 -14.18 -12.36 1.03
C LYS A 53 -14.60 -13.70 0.38
N GLY A 54 -15.13 -13.67 -0.84
CA GLY A 54 -15.49 -14.86 -1.62
C GLY A 54 -14.74 -14.99 -2.95
N GLY A 55 -13.68 -14.20 -3.14
CA GLY A 55 -12.83 -14.26 -4.33
C GLY A 55 -11.82 -15.41 -4.25
N GLU A 56 -11.09 -15.60 -5.34
CA GLU A 56 -10.07 -16.66 -5.46
C GLU A 56 -8.92 -16.50 -4.45
N TYR A 57 -8.57 -15.25 -4.11
CA TYR A 57 -7.48 -14.92 -3.19
C TYR A 57 -7.99 -13.97 -2.11
N PRO A 58 -8.80 -14.44 -1.14
CA PRO A 58 -9.44 -13.58 -0.17
C PRO A 58 -8.40 -12.84 0.70
N LEU A 59 -8.76 -11.61 1.07
CA LEU A 59 -7.98 -10.83 2.03
C LEU A 59 -8.06 -11.48 3.41
N THR A 60 -6.98 -11.37 4.19
CA THR A 60 -6.93 -11.87 5.57
C THR A 60 -7.94 -11.12 6.45
N ASP A 61 -8.42 -11.75 7.51
CA ASP A 61 -9.38 -11.11 8.46
C ASP A 61 -8.84 -9.85 9.15
N THR A 62 -7.51 -9.72 9.24
CA THR A 62 -6.82 -8.56 9.81
C THR A 62 -6.49 -7.47 8.77
N HIS A 63 -6.89 -7.65 7.51
CA HIS A 63 -6.63 -6.66 6.48
C HIS A 63 -7.48 -5.40 6.75
N PRO A 64 -6.92 -4.18 6.63
CA PRO A 64 -7.69 -2.95 6.79
C PRO A 64 -8.79 -2.83 5.72
N ASP A 65 -9.70 -1.87 5.88
CA ASP A 65 -10.78 -1.64 4.91
C ASP A 65 -10.22 -1.40 3.49
N PRO A 66 -10.68 -2.14 2.45
CA PRO A 66 -10.01 -2.22 1.15
C PRO A 66 -10.33 -1.03 0.23
N TYR A 67 -10.03 0.18 0.69
CA TYR A 67 -9.93 1.36 -0.15
C TYR A 67 -8.43 1.72 -0.21
N ARG A 68 -7.83 1.80 -1.40
CA ARG A 68 -6.40 2.15 -1.62
C ARG A 68 -5.38 1.01 -1.51
N CYS A 69 -5.62 -0.12 -2.17
CA CYS A 69 -4.70 -1.27 -2.19
C CYS A 69 -3.24 -0.87 -2.48
N LEU A 70 -3.01 -0.04 -3.51
CA LEU A 70 -1.68 0.34 -3.97
C LEU A 70 -1.00 1.43 -3.12
N PHE A 71 -1.62 1.86 -2.02
CA PHE A 71 -0.97 2.74 -1.04
C PHE A 71 0.00 1.95 -0.15
N CYS A 72 -0.46 0.81 0.37
CA CYS A 72 0.36 -0.10 1.17
C CYS A 72 1.05 -1.15 0.30
N HIS A 73 0.33 -1.76 -0.64
CA HIS A 73 0.88 -2.74 -1.58
C HIS A 73 1.52 -2.03 -2.77
N LYS A 74 2.64 -1.36 -2.50
CA LYS A 74 3.34 -0.52 -3.48
C LYS A 74 3.67 -1.34 -4.73
N ARG A 75 3.41 -0.71 -5.87
CA ARG A 75 3.75 -1.23 -7.20
C ARG A 75 5.22 -1.01 -7.54
N ASP A 76 5.82 -0.02 -6.91
CA ASP A 76 7.12 0.60 -7.21
C ASP A 76 7.87 0.91 -5.93
#